data_AF-A0A7S1WNC5-F1
#
_entry.id   AF-A0A7S1WNC5-F1
#
_cell.length_a   1.000
_cell.length_b   1.000
_cell.length_c   1.000
_cell.angle_alpha   90.00
_cell.angle_beta   90.00
_cell.angle_gamma   90.00
#
_symmetry.space_group_name_H-M   'P 1'
#
loop_
_entity.id
_entity.type
_entity.pdbx_description
1 polymer ?
#
loop_
_entity_poly.entity_id
_entity_poly.type
_entity_poly.pdbx_seq_one_letter_code
_entity_poly.pdbx_strand_id
1 'polypeptide(L)'
;SPSAVSCARPGMPPAYKRQKTIEEQYQKLSQLEHILLRPDSYVGSIEQQKDWLYIYGGKDELTYKEVSYVPGLYKIFDEILVNAADNFTRDPDNMTYIKVHIDEKEGCLSVENNGMSLPV
;
A
#
# COMPACT_ATOMS: atom_id res chain seq x y z
N SER A 1 19.62 3.09 -60.49
CA SER A 1 19.58 3.59 -59.11
C SER A 1 20.38 2.66 -58.23
N PRO A 2 21.51 3.08 -57.63
CA PRO A 2 22.38 2.17 -56.92
C PRO A 2 21.89 1.96 -55.47
N SER A 3 21.97 0.70 -55.05
CA SER A 3 21.65 0.22 -53.71
C SER A 3 22.63 0.78 -52.67
N ALA A 4 22.10 1.41 -51.61
CA ALA A 4 22.91 1.88 -50.49
C ALA A 4 23.29 0.69 -49.59
N VAL A 5 24.58 0.42 -49.50
CA VAL A 5 25.18 -0.53 -48.56
C VAL A 5 25.23 0.13 -47.18
N SER A 6 24.48 -0.42 -46.23
CA SER A 6 24.53 -0.02 -44.82
C SER A 6 25.72 -0.68 -44.13
N CYS A 7 26.81 0.06 -43.91
CA CYS A 7 27.90 -0.38 -43.05
C CYS A 7 27.45 -0.31 -41.57
N ALA A 8 27.21 -1.46 -40.96
CA ALA A 8 27.08 -1.58 -39.51
C ALA A 8 28.43 -1.25 -38.84
N ARG A 9 28.43 -0.33 -37.87
CA ARG A 9 29.63 0.01 -37.09
C ARG A 9 29.90 -1.06 -36.01
N PRO A 10 31.16 -1.49 -35.80
CA PRO A 10 31.50 -2.53 -34.84
C PRO A 10 31.32 -2.09 -33.39
N GLY A 11 31.09 -3.08 -32.52
CA GLY A 11 30.63 -2.96 -31.14
C GLY A 11 31.38 -1.97 -30.24
N MET A 12 30.60 -1.15 -29.56
CA MET A 12 31.03 -0.35 -28.43
C MET A 12 31.36 -1.29 -27.25
N PRO A 13 32.50 -1.14 -26.55
CA PRO A 13 32.79 -1.95 -25.38
C PRO A 13 31.72 -1.69 -24.30
N PRO A 14 31.36 -2.71 -23.49
CA PRO A 14 30.41 -2.52 -22.40
C PRO A 14 30.92 -1.41 -21.48
N ALA A 15 30.05 -0.44 -21.17
CA ALA A 15 30.39 0.68 -20.30
C ALA A 15 30.99 0.15 -18.99
N TYR A 16 32.18 0.64 -18.63
CA TYR A 16 32.87 0.28 -17.40
C TYR A 16 31.98 0.65 -16.20
N LYS A 17 31.40 -0.36 -15.55
CA LYS A 17 30.60 -0.17 -14.33
C LYS A 17 31.53 0.35 -13.23
N ARG A 18 31.38 1.63 -12.87
CA ARG A 18 32.05 2.22 -11.70
C ARG A 18 31.79 1.32 -10.48
N GLN A 19 32.86 0.94 -9.78
CA GLN A 19 32.72 0.32 -8.47
C GLN A 19 32.11 1.34 -7.52
N LYS A 20 31.08 0.92 -6.79
CA LYS A 20 30.42 1.75 -5.78
C LYS A 20 31.39 2.03 -4.63
N THR A 21 31.35 3.23 -4.07
CA THR A 21 32.10 3.51 -2.84
C THR A 21 31.48 2.76 -1.65
N ILE A 22 32.21 2.65 -0.54
CA ILE A 22 31.72 1.99 0.68
C ILE A 22 30.45 2.69 1.19
N GLU A 23 30.39 4.01 1.09
CA GLU A 23 29.27 4.85 1.49
C GLU A 23 28.06 4.68 0.56
N GLU A 24 28.29 4.42 -0.73
CA GLU A 24 27.22 4.08 -1.68
C GLU A 24 26.69 2.65 -1.48
N GLN A 25 27.51 1.76 -0.92
CA GLN A 25 27.13 0.39 -0.62
C GLN A 25 26.37 0.26 0.70
N TYR A 26 26.75 1.04 1.72
CA TYR A 26 26.15 0.99 3.06
C TYR A 26 25.53 2.33 3.42
N GLN A 27 24.20 2.38 3.33
CA GLN A 27 23.42 3.56 3.69
C GLN A 27 22.62 3.32 4.96
N LYS A 28 22.70 4.27 5.90
CA LYS A 28 21.83 4.31 7.06
C LYS A 28 20.62 5.16 6.73
N LEU A 29 19.45 4.54 6.68
CA LEU A 29 18.18 5.20 6.42
C LEU A 29 17.49 5.54 7.74
N SER A 30 16.76 6.65 7.78
CA SER A 30 15.79 6.93 8.85
C SER A 30 14.61 5.95 8.76
N GLN A 31 13.81 5.90 9.81
CA GLN A 31 12.65 5.01 9.85
C GLN A 31 11.61 5.34 8.76
N LEU A 32 11.32 6.63 8.56
CA LEU A 32 10.38 7.07 7.52
C LEU A 32 10.88 6.72 6.12
N GLU A 33 12.17 6.97 5.85
CA GLU A 33 12.76 6.61 4.56
C GLU A 33 12.73 5.09 4.32
N HIS A 34 12.99 4.29 5.36
CA HIS A 34 12.93 2.84 5.25
C HIS A 34 11.50 2.34 4.97
N ILE A 35 10.48 2.92 5.62
CA ILE A 35 9.06 2.59 5.35
C ILE A 35 8.71 2.90 3.90
N LEU A 36 9.07 4.10 3.41
CA LEU A 36 8.76 4.51 2.04
C LEU A 36 9.52 3.68 0.99
N LEU A 37 10.75 3.25 1.31
CA LEU A 37 11.57 2.43 0.41
C LEU A 37 11.17 0.95 0.39
N ARG A 38 10.57 0.45 1.48
CA ARG A 38 10.22 -0.97 1.64
C ARG A 38 8.85 -1.15 2.29
N PRO A 39 7.77 -0.64 1.67
CA PRO A 39 6.44 -0.66 2.26
C PRO A 39 5.91 -2.08 2.45
N ASP A 40 6.36 -3.05 1.65
CA ASP A 40 5.91 -4.45 1.72
C ASP A 40 6.05 -5.07 3.10
N SER A 41 7.11 -4.71 3.85
CA SER A 41 7.34 -5.23 5.22
C SER A 41 6.45 -4.59 6.29
N TYR A 42 5.73 -3.52 5.96
CA TYR A 42 4.90 -2.76 6.90
C TYR A 42 3.40 -2.94 6.61
N VAL A 43 3.01 -2.82 5.34
CA VAL A 43 1.60 -2.82 4.93
C VAL A 43 1.26 -3.96 3.97
N GLY A 44 2.25 -4.74 3.54
CA GLY A 44 2.08 -5.72 2.45
C GLY A 44 2.24 -5.09 1.07
N SER A 45 1.92 -5.86 0.03
CA SER A 45 2.26 -5.48 -1.35
C SER A 45 1.57 -4.19 -1.79
N ILE A 46 2.35 -3.30 -2.42
CA ILE A 46 1.84 -2.09 -3.09
C ILE A 46 1.45 -2.33 -4.55
N GLU A 47 1.64 -3.55 -5.05
CA GLU A 47 1.26 -3.95 -6.40
C GLU A 47 -0.15 -4.56 -6.42
N GLN A 48 -0.80 -4.51 -7.57
CA GLN A 48 -2.11 -5.14 -7.75
C GLN A 48 -1.97 -6.67 -7.79
N GLN A 49 -2.76 -7.35 -6.96
CA GLN A 49 -2.78 -8.80 -6.83
C GLN A 49 -4.19 -9.34 -7.01
N LYS A 50 -4.32 -10.66 -7.18
CA LYS A 50 -5.61 -11.35 -7.28
C LYS A 50 -5.70 -12.38 -6.17
N ASP A 51 -6.70 -12.25 -5.32
CA ASP A 51 -6.98 -13.20 -4.24
C ASP A 51 -8.47 -13.51 -4.16
N TRP A 52 -8.79 -14.67 -3.57
CA TRP A 52 -10.16 -15.05 -3.31
C TRP A 52 -10.61 -14.48 -1.97
N LEU A 53 -11.64 -13.63 -1.98
CA LEU A 53 -12.17 -12.95 -0.80
C LEU A 53 -13.69 -13.10 -0.72
N TYR A 54 -14.22 -12.98 0.49
CA TYR A 54 -15.66 -12.84 0.72
C TYR A 54 -16.07 -11.39 0.51
N ILE A 55 -17.01 -11.16 -0.41
CA ILE A 55 -17.55 -9.84 -0.71
C ILE A 55 -19.02 -9.80 -0.31
N TYR A 56 -19.37 -8.79 0.49
CA TYR A 56 -20.75 -8.53 0.88
C TYR A 56 -21.50 -7.88 -0.29
N GLY A 57 -22.53 -8.57 -0.80
CA GLY A 57 -23.36 -8.12 -1.93
C GLY A 57 -24.59 -7.30 -1.52
N GLY A 58 -24.80 -7.09 -0.22
CA GLY A 58 -26.07 -6.61 0.34
C GLY A 58 -27.05 -7.75 0.61
N LYS A 59 -28.12 -7.46 1.38
CA LYS A 59 -29.18 -8.42 1.75
C LYS A 59 -28.66 -9.70 2.43
N ASP A 60 -27.64 -9.57 3.27
CA ASP A 60 -27.02 -10.68 4.01
C ASP A 60 -26.37 -11.76 3.13
N GLU A 61 -26.02 -11.40 1.89
CA GLU A 61 -25.30 -12.28 0.97
C GLU A 61 -23.79 -12.04 1.02
N LEU A 62 -23.03 -13.10 1.32
CA LEU A 62 -21.57 -13.16 1.19
C LEU A 62 -21.21 -14.05 0.02
N THR A 63 -20.50 -13.50 -0.97
CA THR A 63 -20.01 -14.24 -2.14
C THR A 63 -18.50 -14.42 -2.05
N TYR A 64 -18.02 -15.66 -2.15
CA TYR A 64 -16.60 -15.95 -2.26
C TYR A 64 -16.16 -15.89 -3.73
N LYS A 65 -15.33 -14.92 -4.10
CA LYS A 65 -14.89 -14.72 -5.49
C LYS A 65 -13.46 -14.17 -5.57
N GLU A 66 -12.83 -14.38 -6.72
CA GLU A 66 -11.54 -13.74 -7.04
C GLU A 66 -11.73 -12.23 -7.23
N VAL A 67 -10.93 -11.44 -6.51
CA VAL A 67 -10.92 -9.97 -6.55
C VAL A 67 -9.50 -9.50 -6.83
N SER A 68 -9.39 -8.45 -7.65
CA SER A 68 -8.12 -7.79 -7.88
C SER A 68 -8.04 -6.48 -7.10
N TYR A 69 -7.04 -6.35 -6.23
CA TYR A 69 -6.87 -5.21 -5.33
C TYR A 69 -5.40 -5.00 -4.96
N VAL A 70 -5.10 -3.89 -4.27
CA VAL A 70 -3.76 -3.60 -3.73
C VAL A 70 -3.77 -3.87 -2.22
N PRO A 71 -3.06 -4.90 -1.72
CA PRO A 71 -3.07 -5.26 -0.30
C PRO A 71 -2.63 -4.15 0.64
N GLY A 72 -1.62 -3.36 0.25
CA GLY A 72 -1.13 -2.23 1.04
C GLY A 72 -2.21 -1.18 1.31
N LEU A 73 -3.03 -0.86 0.29
CA LEU A 73 -4.16 0.07 0.45
C LEU A 73 -5.24 -0.51 1.37
N TYR A 74 -5.53 -1.80 1.24
CA TYR A 74 -6.46 -2.49 2.13
C TYR A 74 -5.97 -2.47 3.59
N LYS A 75 -4.68 -2.75 3.81
CA LYS A 75 -4.11 -2.85 5.15
C LYS A 75 -4.09 -1.51 5.89
N ILE A 76 -3.74 -0.41 5.21
CA ILE A 76 -3.73 0.91 5.89
C ILE A 76 -5.14 1.31 6.33
N PHE A 77 -6.17 0.93 5.59
CA PHE A 77 -7.56 1.16 6.01
C PHE A 77 -7.96 0.26 7.18
N ASP A 78 -7.61 -1.03 7.12
CA ASP A 78 -7.83 -2.01 8.20
C ASP A 78 -7.19 -1.56 9.54
N GLU A 79 -5.98 -1.02 9.52
CA GLU A 79 -5.32 -0.48 10.72
C GLU A 79 -6.15 0.62 11.40
N ILE A 80 -6.77 1.53 10.64
CA ILE A 80 -7.61 2.58 11.21
C ILE A 80 -8.91 2.00 11.77
N LEU A 81 -9.51 1.02 11.08
CA LEU A 81 -10.72 0.34 11.57
C LEU A 81 -10.47 -0.43 12.86
N VAL A 82 -9.36 -1.17 12.95
CA VAL A 82 -8.99 -1.92 14.15
C VAL A 82 -8.72 -0.96 15.30
N ASN A 83 -8.01 0.15 15.06
CA ASN A 83 -7.81 1.19 16.08
C ASN A 83 -9.14 1.77 16.60
N ALA A 84 -10.13 1.99 15.73
CA ALA A 84 -11.46 2.43 16.15
C ALA A 84 -12.17 1.34 16.97
N ALA A 85 -12.10 0.07 16.55
CA ALA A 85 -12.69 -1.06 17.27
C ALA A 85 -12.03 -1.30 18.64
N ASP A 86 -10.72 -1.09 18.76
CA ASP A 86 -9.99 -1.18 20.02
C ASP A 86 -10.48 -0.13 21.03
N ASN A 87 -10.93 1.03 20.56
CA ASN A 87 -11.52 2.03 21.44
C ASN A 87 -12.81 1.54 22.11
N PHE A 88 -13.60 0.67 21.46
CA PHE A 88 -14.77 0.05 22.09
C PHE A 88 -14.37 -0.88 23.23
N THR A 89 -13.25 -1.58 23.08
CA THR A 89 -12.71 -2.44 24.15
C THR A 89 -12.22 -1.62 25.34
N ARG A 90 -11.67 -0.43 25.08
CA ARG A 90 -11.20 0.51 26.11
C ARG A 90 -12.34 1.27 26.80
N ASP A 91 -13.40 1.60 26.08
CA ASP A 91 -14.51 2.44 26.54
C ASP A 91 -15.89 1.90 26.11
N PRO A 92 -16.27 0.69 26.56
CA PRO A 92 -17.47 -0.01 26.09
C PRO A 92 -18.78 0.68 26.48
N ASP A 93 -18.78 1.44 27.58
CA ASP A 93 -19.98 2.09 28.10
C ASP A 93 -20.33 3.37 27.32
N ASN A 94 -19.35 4.01 26.67
CA ASN A 94 -19.56 5.30 25.99
C ASN A 94 -19.38 5.23 24.47
N MET A 95 -18.67 4.22 23.95
CA MET A 95 -18.54 4.02 22.51
C MET A 95 -19.74 3.21 21.97
N THR A 96 -20.46 3.81 21.03
CA THR A 96 -21.71 3.22 20.49
C THR A 96 -21.69 3.07 18.98
N TYR A 97 -20.76 3.71 18.27
CA TYR A 97 -20.67 3.60 16.82
C TYR A 97 -19.24 3.68 16.30
N ILE A 98 -19.05 3.05 15.15
CA ILE A 98 -18.00 3.34 14.20
C ILE A 98 -18.70 3.72 12.90
N LYS A 99 -18.31 4.85 12.32
CA LYS A 99 -18.82 5.35 11.04
C LYS A 99 -17.69 5.35 10.04
N VAL A 100 -17.93 4.70 8.91
CA VAL A 100 -17.02 4.68 7.77
C VAL A 100 -17.65 5.50 6.65
N HIS A 101 -16.89 6.43 6.09
CA HIS A 101 -17.28 7.18 4.92
C HIS A 101 -16.20 7.05 3.84
N ILE A 102 -16.63 6.71 2.63
CA ILE A 102 -15.77 6.49 1.47
C ILE A 102 -16.26 7.43 0.37
N ASP A 103 -15.41 8.38 0.00
CA ASP A 103 -15.60 9.24 -1.16
C ASP A 103 -14.59 8.86 -2.24
N GLU A 104 -15.04 8.06 -3.21
CA GLU A 104 -14.20 7.61 -4.31
C GLU A 104 -13.80 8.74 -5.25
N LYS A 105 -14.59 9.82 -5.34
CA LYS A 105 -14.30 10.95 -6.25
C LYS A 105 -13.17 11.80 -5.72
N GLU A 106 -13.19 12.06 -4.42
CA GLU A 106 -12.15 12.83 -3.73
C GLU A 106 -10.98 11.94 -3.27
N GLY A 107 -11.08 10.62 -3.43
CA GLY A 107 -10.09 9.66 -2.93
C GLY A 107 -9.96 9.70 -1.40
N CYS A 108 -11.04 10.03 -0.71
CA CYS A 108 -11.06 10.24 0.74
C CYS A 108 -11.73 9.07 1.46
N LEU A 109 -11.06 8.57 2.49
CA LEU A 109 -11.57 7.52 3.35
C LEU A 109 -11.45 7.99 4.80
N SER A 110 -12.56 8.02 5.52
CA SER A 110 -12.60 8.47 6.92
C SER A 110 -13.29 7.47 7.82
N VAL A 111 -12.70 7.24 8.99
CA VAL A 111 -13.25 6.42 10.07
C VAL A 111 -13.42 7.31 11.28
N GLU A 112 -14.62 7.30 11.85
CA GLU A 112 -15.00 8.08 13.03
C GLU A 112 -15.61 7.15 14.07
N ASN A 113 -15.20 7.29 15.32
CA ASN A 113 -15.86 6.65 16.46
C ASN A 113 -16.12 7.67 17.56
N ASN A 114 -17.17 7.44 18.35
CA ASN A 114 -17.36 8.15 19.62
C ASN A 114 -16.68 7.41 20.79
N GLY A 115 -16.93 7.89 22.00
CA GLY A 115 -16.28 7.42 23.23
C GLY A 115 -15.07 8.29 23.59
N MET A 116 -14.18 7.74 24.42
CA MET A 116 -13.01 8.42 24.95
C MET A 116 -12.07 8.87 23.83
N SER A 117 -11.73 10.15 23.82
CA SER A 117 -10.75 10.70 22.90
C SER A 117 -9.32 10.41 23.35
N LEU A 118 -8.35 10.67 22.46
CA LEU A 118 -6.95 10.73 22.84
C LEU A 118 -6.72 11.89 23.84
N PRO A 119 -5.85 11.72 24.84
CA PRO A 119 -5.41 12.82 25.69
C PRO A 119 -4.74 13.93 24.86
N VAL A 120 -5.01 15.19 25.21
CA VAL A 120 -4.43 16.38 24.57
C VAL A 120 -3.41 17.03 25.50
#